data_AF-X0X2H4-F1
#
_entry.id   AF-X0X2H4-F1
#
_cell.length_a   1.000
_cell.length_b   1.000
_cell.length_c   1.000
_cell.angle_alpha   90.00
_cell.angle_beta   90.00
_cell.angle_gamma   90.00
#
_symmetry.space_group_name_H-M   'P 1'
#
loop_
_entity.id
_entity.type
_entity.pdbx_description
1 polymer ?
#
loop_
_entity_poly.entity_id
_entity_poly.type
_entity_poly.pdbx_seq_one_letter_code
_entity_poly.pdbx_strand_id
1 'polypeptide(L)'
;RPEFALEAAIQQLKTVDCSYLSTMLAEGFNHRALADWVREKYDLRIDPTEFTDAAVEDVRSALLGKIEQAYRQREINYPVDWAMDTTFAQSNSEDLFAVERLANWANRKYKESFKPEDLQGQELSAIHRQLLGLSRDFLQNSRLTNEVDEALNTLGLSSDAPQKLSQWVSDRFNAKLSASELSEGDLREKLLSAGRDFIRRELSELERFILLHEYDAGWKEHLLSMDHLRDSIGLRGYAERDP
;
A
#
# COMPACT_ATOMS: atom_id res chain seq x y z
N ARG A 1 -14.03 -53.06 26.97
CA ARG A 1 -13.21 -52.53 28.09
C ARG A 1 -12.47 -51.30 27.58
N PRO A 2 -12.68 -50.13 28.20
CA PRO A 2 -12.08 -48.85 27.75
C PRO A 2 -10.55 -48.88 27.74
N GLU A 3 -9.93 -49.73 28.54
CA GLU A 3 -8.47 -49.96 28.60
C GLU A 3 -7.90 -50.43 27.26
N PHE A 4 -8.60 -51.27 26.50
CA PHE A 4 -8.14 -51.78 25.20
C PHE A 4 -8.12 -50.69 24.11
N ALA A 5 -9.07 -49.75 24.18
CA ALA A 5 -9.14 -48.61 23.28
C ALA A 5 -8.04 -47.58 23.61
N LEU A 6 -7.73 -47.40 24.89
CA LEU A 6 -6.63 -46.56 25.36
C LEU A 6 -5.27 -47.12 24.90
N GLU A 7 -5.05 -48.43 25.06
CA GLU A 7 -3.83 -49.11 24.62
C GLU A 7 -3.62 -49.02 23.09
N ALA A 8 -4.68 -49.22 22.31
CA ALA A 8 -4.65 -49.09 20.86
C ALA A 8 -4.37 -47.64 20.40
N ALA A 9 -4.97 -46.65 21.07
CA ALA A 9 -4.71 -45.23 20.79
C ALA A 9 -3.26 -44.83 21.12
N ILE A 10 -2.70 -45.33 22.22
CA ILE A 10 -1.30 -45.10 22.59
C ILE A 10 -0.34 -45.75 21.58
N GLN A 11 -0.65 -46.95 21.09
CA GLN A 11 0.14 -47.59 20.02
C GLN A 11 0.09 -46.79 18.73
N GLN A 12 -1.07 -46.25 18.34
CA GLN A 12 -1.18 -45.38 17.18
C GLN A 12 -0.37 -44.08 17.35
N LEU A 13 -0.46 -43.42 18.51
CA LEU A 13 0.35 -42.22 18.81
C LEU A 13 1.85 -42.47 18.67
N LYS A 14 2.34 -43.66 19.02
CA LYS A 14 3.76 -44.05 18.85
C LYS A 14 4.17 -44.26 17.39
N THR A 15 3.21 -44.50 16.49
CA THR A 15 3.47 -44.64 15.04
C THR A 15 3.41 -43.30 14.29
N VAL A 16 2.93 -42.24 14.94
CA VAL A 16 2.86 -40.90 14.33
C VAL A 16 4.28 -40.33 14.20
N ASP A 17 4.68 -40.01 12.98
CA ASP A 17 5.94 -39.34 12.72
C ASP A 17 5.87 -37.87 13.18
N CYS A 18 6.55 -37.58 14.29
CA CYS A 18 6.68 -36.26 14.87
C CYS A 18 7.95 -35.52 14.41
N SER A 19 8.67 -36.01 13.40
CA SER A 19 9.91 -35.40 12.89
C SER A 19 9.73 -33.92 12.55
N TYR A 20 8.57 -33.51 12.03
CA TYR A 20 8.24 -32.12 11.76
C TYR A 20 8.28 -31.21 13.00
N LEU A 21 7.89 -31.73 14.17
CA LEU A 21 7.95 -30.97 15.43
C LEU A 21 9.38 -30.65 15.84
N SER A 22 10.35 -31.50 15.47
CA SER A 22 11.77 -31.23 15.75
C SER A 22 12.28 -29.99 15.00
N THR A 23 11.79 -29.76 13.77
CA THR A 23 12.09 -28.55 13.00
C THR A 23 11.49 -27.31 13.66
N MET A 24 10.25 -27.40 14.17
CA MET A 24 9.57 -26.29 14.84
C MET A 24 10.18 -25.93 16.20
N LEU A 25 10.74 -26.92 16.89
CA LEU A 25 11.41 -26.76 18.19
C LEU A 25 12.90 -26.42 18.05
N ALA A 26 13.43 -26.37 16.83
CA ALA A 26 14.82 -26.01 16.59
C ALA A 26 15.10 -24.58 17.06
N GLU A 27 16.29 -24.36 17.62
CA GLU A 27 16.72 -23.05 18.09
C GLU A 27 16.63 -22.00 16.98
N GLY A 28 16.01 -20.85 17.29
CA GLY A 28 15.77 -19.76 16.33
C GLY A 28 14.71 -20.04 15.27
N PHE A 29 13.95 -21.14 15.33
CA PHE A 29 12.89 -21.45 14.36
C PHE A 29 11.85 -20.32 14.28
N ASN A 30 11.37 -19.83 15.42
CA ASN A 30 10.41 -18.72 15.51
C ASN A 30 10.89 -17.46 14.78
N HIS A 31 12.16 -17.09 14.94
CA HIS A 31 12.72 -15.90 14.29
C HIS A 31 12.89 -16.10 12.77
N ARG A 32 13.34 -17.28 12.34
CA ARG A 32 13.43 -17.62 10.90
C ARG A 32 12.04 -17.65 10.26
N ALA A 33 11.07 -18.28 10.92
CA ALA A 33 9.69 -18.34 10.44
C ALA A 33 9.06 -16.94 10.33
N LEU A 34 9.32 -16.06 11.30
CA LEU A 34 8.90 -14.66 11.23
C LEU A 34 9.57 -13.94 10.05
N ALA A 35 10.88 -14.10 9.85
CA ALA A 35 11.60 -13.50 8.73
C ALA A 35 11.09 -13.99 7.37
N ASP A 36 10.81 -15.28 7.25
CA ASP A 36 10.22 -15.86 6.05
C ASP A 36 8.80 -15.33 5.81
N TRP A 37 7.98 -15.22 6.85
CA TRP A 37 6.63 -14.65 6.75
C TRP A 37 6.65 -13.17 6.36
N VAL A 38 7.55 -12.37 6.95
CA VAL A 38 7.71 -10.95 6.61
C VAL A 38 8.15 -10.78 5.15
N ARG A 39 9.08 -11.63 4.68
CA ARG A 39 9.48 -11.65 3.27
C ARG A 39 8.32 -12.02 2.36
N GLU A 40 7.56 -13.06 2.69
CA GLU A 40 6.43 -13.49 1.85
C GLU A 40 5.30 -12.46 1.79
N LYS A 41 4.94 -11.86 2.93
CA LYS A 41 3.78 -10.96 3.01
C LYS A 41 4.09 -9.52 2.61
N TYR A 42 5.31 -9.04 2.85
CA TYR A 42 5.64 -7.63 2.65
C TYR A 42 6.80 -7.39 1.67
N ASP A 43 7.42 -8.47 1.17
CA ASP A 43 8.66 -8.41 0.38
C ASP A 43 9.81 -7.69 1.13
N LEU A 44 9.81 -7.84 2.46
CA LEU A 44 10.81 -7.24 3.35
C LEU A 44 11.78 -8.29 3.87
N ARG A 45 13.08 -8.01 3.73
CA ARG A 45 14.13 -8.85 4.30
C ARG A 45 14.52 -8.32 5.67
N ILE A 46 14.38 -9.17 6.68
CA ILE A 46 14.83 -8.92 8.05
C ILE A 46 15.85 -9.99 8.45
N ASP A 47 16.81 -9.61 9.29
CA ASP A 47 17.75 -10.57 9.84
C ASP A 47 17.05 -11.34 10.98
N PRO A 48 16.96 -12.69 10.92
CA PRO A 48 16.36 -13.48 12.00
C PRO A 48 17.03 -13.26 13.36
N THR A 49 18.29 -12.86 13.39
CA THR A 49 19.03 -12.65 14.63
C THR A 49 18.80 -11.27 15.27
N GLU A 50 18.22 -10.32 14.52
CA GLU A 50 17.98 -8.94 14.95
C GLU A 50 17.06 -8.85 16.19
N PHE A 51 16.17 -9.82 16.34
CA PHE A 51 15.15 -9.85 17.39
C PHE A 51 15.43 -10.89 18.48
N THR A 52 16.65 -11.43 18.54
CA THR A 52 17.05 -12.35 19.60
C THR A 52 16.91 -11.65 20.95
N ASP A 53 16.14 -12.24 21.86
CA ASP A 53 15.82 -11.71 23.21
C ASP A 53 15.02 -10.39 23.25
N ALA A 54 14.47 -9.94 22.12
CA ALA A 54 13.60 -8.76 22.08
C ALA A 54 12.19 -9.09 22.60
N ALA A 55 11.56 -8.14 23.30
CA ALA A 55 10.16 -8.30 23.70
C ALA A 55 9.24 -8.25 22.47
N VAL A 56 8.13 -8.99 22.50
CA VAL A 56 7.18 -9.08 21.36
C VAL A 56 6.71 -7.70 20.88
N GLU A 57 6.47 -6.77 21.80
CA GLU A 57 6.05 -5.41 21.45
C GLU A 57 7.15 -4.62 20.73
N ASP A 58 8.41 -4.80 21.10
CA ASP A 58 9.55 -4.15 20.45
C ASP A 58 9.75 -4.71 19.03
N VAL A 59 9.64 -6.03 18.87
CA VAL A 59 9.66 -6.69 17.56
C VAL A 59 8.54 -6.16 16.68
N ARG A 60 7.31 -6.10 17.22
CA ARG A 60 6.14 -5.59 16.51
C ARG A 60 6.35 -4.13 16.07
N SER A 61 6.78 -3.26 16.99
CA SER A 61 7.03 -1.85 16.70
C SER A 61 8.10 -1.67 15.62
N ALA A 62 9.21 -2.40 15.72
CA ALA A 62 10.28 -2.36 14.72
C ALA A 62 9.80 -2.83 13.34
N LEU A 63 9.04 -3.94 13.28
CA LEU A 63 8.48 -4.45 12.03
C LEU A 63 7.48 -3.48 11.40
N LEU A 64 6.58 -2.89 12.20
CA LEU A 64 5.65 -1.87 11.73
C LEU A 64 6.41 -0.66 11.16
N GLY A 65 7.45 -0.20 11.84
CA GLY A 65 8.31 0.89 11.34
C GLY A 65 8.97 0.56 10.01
N LYS A 66 9.49 -0.67 9.84
CA LYS A 66 10.07 -1.13 8.56
C LYS A 66 9.02 -1.22 7.44
N ILE A 67 7.82 -1.70 7.76
CA ILE A 67 6.69 -1.78 6.81
C ILE A 67 6.27 -0.37 6.38
N GLU A 68 6.11 0.55 7.33
CA GLU A 68 5.79 1.95 7.04
C GLU A 68 6.85 2.61 6.16
N GLN A 69 8.14 2.37 6.44
CA GLN A 69 9.21 2.90 5.61
C GLN A 69 9.19 2.33 4.19
N ALA A 70 8.98 1.03 4.05
CA ALA A 70 8.85 0.38 2.74
C ALA A 70 7.65 0.94 1.97
N TYR A 71 6.54 1.18 2.65
CA TYR A 71 5.35 1.77 2.07
C TYR A 71 5.58 3.22 1.62
N ARG A 72 6.23 4.06 2.44
CA ARG A 72 6.64 5.42 2.04
C ARG A 72 7.55 5.41 0.80
N GLN A 73 8.40 4.40 0.66
CA GLN A 73 9.22 4.26 -0.55
C GLN A 73 8.37 3.92 -1.78
N ARG A 74 7.32 3.12 -1.62
CA ARG A 74 6.35 2.83 -2.69
C ARG A 74 5.55 4.08 -3.08
N GLU A 75 5.17 4.92 -2.12
CA GLU A 75 4.49 6.20 -2.40
C GLU A 75 5.34 7.11 -3.30
N ILE A 76 6.67 7.07 -3.16
CA ILE A 76 7.60 7.84 -3.99
C ILE A 76 7.77 7.20 -5.37
N ASN A 77 7.97 5.87 -5.40
CA ASN A 77 8.38 5.17 -6.62
C ASN A 77 7.20 4.92 -7.56
N TYR A 78 6.10 4.38 -7.02
CA TYR A 78 5.03 3.80 -7.83
C TYR A 78 4.39 4.79 -8.82
N PRO A 79 4.09 6.07 -8.45
CA PRO A 79 3.54 7.01 -9.43
C PRO A 79 4.48 7.28 -10.61
N VAL A 80 5.80 7.27 -10.37
CA VAL A 80 6.82 7.46 -11.41
C VAL A 80 6.93 6.22 -12.28
N ASP A 81 6.99 5.03 -11.67
CA ASP A 81 7.01 3.75 -12.37
C ASP A 81 5.78 3.64 -13.29
N TRP A 82 4.59 3.90 -12.74
CA TRP A 82 3.33 3.90 -13.49
C TRP A 82 3.35 4.87 -14.67
N ALA A 83 3.86 6.10 -14.48
CA ALA A 83 3.90 7.11 -15.53
C ALA A 83 4.88 6.73 -16.65
N MET A 84 6.05 6.19 -16.29
CA MET A 84 7.05 5.69 -17.23
C MET A 84 6.49 4.51 -18.03
N ASP A 85 5.95 3.50 -17.34
CA ASP A 85 5.40 2.29 -17.95
C ASP A 85 4.23 2.63 -18.87
N THR A 86 3.29 3.46 -18.41
CA THR A 86 2.12 3.85 -19.23
C THR A 86 2.53 4.68 -20.44
N THR A 87 3.57 5.51 -20.31
CA THR A 87 4.01 6.38 -21.41
C THR A 87 4.79 5.60 -22.47
N PHE A 88 5.71 4.73 -22.04
CA PHE A 88 6.65 4.03 -22.91
C PHE A 88 6.30 2.55 -23.12
N ALA A 89 5.10 2.09 -22.73
CA ALA A 89 4.66 0.71 -22.94
C ALA A 89 4.83 0.21 -24.39
N GLN A 90 4.69 1.11 -25.37
CA GLN A 90 4.79 0.81 -26.80
C GLN A 90 5.68 1.81 -27.55
N SER A 91 6.46 2.63 -26.83
CA SER A 91 7.29 3.68 -27.40
C SER A 91 8.61 3.82 -26.62
N ASN A 92 9.44 4.78 -27.00
CA ASN A 92 10.71 5.08 -26.35
C ASN A 92 10.85 6.60 -26.15
N SER A 93 11.98 7.03 -25.61
CA SER A 93 12.29 8.44 -25.38
C SER A 93 12.53 9.25 -26.66
N GLU A 94 12.52 8.65 -27.85
CA GLU A 94 12.61 9.37 -29.12
C GLU A 94 11.24 9.86 -29.62
N ASP A 95 10.15 9.18 -29.21
CA ASP A 95 8.78 9.55 -29.55
C ASP A 95 8.37 10.85 -28.85
N LEU A 96 8.33 11.94 -29.63
CA LEU A 96 7.97 13.27 -29.15
C LEU A 96 6.61 13.30 -28.44
N PHE A 97 5.61 12.57 -28.94
CA PHE A 97 4.28 12.57 -28.34
C PHE A 97 4.28 11.82 -27.00
N ALA A 98 5.05 10.73 -26.88
CA ALA A 98 5.24 10.04 -25.60
C ALA A 98 5.91 10.94 -24.57
N VAL A 99 7.02 11.57 -24.96
CA VAL A 99 7.78 12.45 -24.07
C VAL A 99 6.96 13.68 -23.66
N GLU A 100 6.17 14.25 -24.56
CA GLU A 100 5.26 15.37 -24.26
C GLU A 100 4.20 14.97 -23.20
N ARG A 101 3.61 13.77 -23.30
CA ARG A 101 2.67 13.28 -22.26
C ARG A 101 3.34 13.18 -20.90
N LEU A 102 4.57 12.65 -20.84
CA LEU A 102 5.31 12.51 -19.58
C LEU A 102 5.70 13.86 -19.00
N ALA A 103 6.19 14.79 -19.83
CA ALA A 103 6.51 16.16 -19.41
C ALA A 103 5.27 16.85 -18.83
N ASN A 104 4.13 16.77 -19.51
CA ASN A 104 2.87 17.35 -19.03
C ASN A 104 2.40 16.71 -17.71
N TRP A 105 2.53 15.40 -17.58
CA TRP A 105 2.23 14.70 -16.32
C TRP A 105 3.14 15.18 -15.18
N ALA A 106 4.45 15.24 -15.40
CA ALA A 106 5.44 15.66 -14.41
C ALA A 106 5.25 17.13 -14.01
N ASN A 107 5.01 18.01 -14.99
CA ASN A 107 4.73 19.43 -14.76
C ASN A 107 3.49 19.63 -13.89
N ARG A 108 2.40 18.92 -14.20
CA ARG A 108 1.17 18.98 -13.40
C ARG A 108 1.37 18.40 -11.99
N LYS A 109 2.10 17.30 -11.87
CA LYS A 109 2.28 16.62 -10.57
C LYS A 109 3.21 17.43 -9.65
N TYR A 110 4.36 17.84 -10.17
CA TYR A 110 5.46 18.41 -9.37
C TYR A 110 5.64 19.93 -9.52
N LYS A 111 4.76 20.62 -10.25
CA LYS A 111 4.83 22.07 -10.55
C LYS A 111 6.14 22.43 -11.26
N GLU A 112 6.56 21.56 -12.16
CA GLU A 112 7.74 21.75 -13.02
C GLU A 112 7.38 22.39 -14.37
N SER A 113 8.39 22.68 -15.17
CA SER A 113 8.24 23.29 -16.51
C SER A 113 9.10 22.60 -17.56
N PHE A 114 9.12 21.26 -17.53
CA PHE A 114 9.76 20.45 -18.57
C PHE A 114 9.14 20.74 -19.92
N LYS A 115 9.99 20.92 -20.91
CA LYS A 115 9.65 20.87 -22.32
C LYS A 115 9.94 19.46 -22.85
N PRO A 116 9.28 19.02 -23.93
CA PRO A 116 9.55 17.71 -24.51
C PRO A 116 11.02 17.51 -24.87
N GLU A 117 11.69 18.58 -25.35
CA GLU A 117 13.10 18.55 -25.73
C GLU A 117 14.04 18.32 -24.53
N ASP A 118 13.61 18.64 -23.31
CA ASP A 118 14.42 18.42 -22.10
C ASP A 118 14.55 16.93 -21.78
N LEU A 119 13.56 16.12 -22.18
CA LEU A 119 13.48 14.69 -21.87
C LEU A 119 13.73 13.80 -23.11
N GLN A 120 13.54 14.34 -24.31
CA GLN A 120 13.67 13.59 -25.56
C GLN A 120 15.10 13.09 -25.76
N GLY A 121 15.23 11.82 -26.18
CA GLY A 121 16.51 11.18 -26.45
C GLY A 121 17.34 10.87 -25.21
N GLN A 122 16.85 11.17 -24.00
CA GLN A 122 17.50 10.71 -22.78
C GLN A 122 17.30 9.20 -22.57
N GLU A 123 18.21 8.59 -21.81
CA GLU A 123 18.04 7.23 -21.29
C GLU A 123 16.84 7.15 -20.33
N LEU A 124 16.01 6.11 -20.46
CA LEU A 124 14.82 5.93 -19.60
C LEU A 124 15.18 5.90 -18.11
N SER A 125 16.33 5.33 -17.76
CA SER A 125 16.83 5.30 -16.37
C SER A 125 17.22 6.69 -15.83
N ALA A 126 17.63 7.62 -16.71
CA ALA A 126 17.94 8.99 -16.34
C ALA A 126 16.65 9.78 -16.05
N ILE A 127 15.67 9.67 -16.96
CA ILE A 127 14.33 10.26 -16.79
C ILE A 127 13.68 9.73 -15.50
N HIS A 128 13.71 8.42 -15.29
CA HIS A 128 13.18 7.77 -14.09
C HIS A 128 13.81 8.34 -12.82
N ARG A 129 15.15 8.42 -12.75
CA ARG A 129 15.87 8.97 -11.60
C ARG A 129 15.51 10.43 -11.34
N GLN A 130 15.35 11.23 -12.38
CA GLN A 130 14.97 12.64 -12.28
C GLN A 130 13.56 12.78 -11.69
N LEU A 131 12.59 12.03 -12.21
CA LEU A 131 11.22 12.03 -11.72
C LEU A 131 11.11 11.48 -10.28
N LEU A 132 11.90 10.46 -9.92
CA LEU A 132 12.00 9.98 -8.54
C LEU A 132 12.55 11.05 -7.59
N GLY A 133 13.52 11.84 -8.04
CA GLY A 133 14.04 12.98 -7.30
C GLY A 133 12.93 13.98 -6.96
N LEU A 134 12.15 14.37 -7.97
CA LEU A 134 10.99 15.26 -7.79
C LEU A 134 9.92 14.67 -6.87
N SER A 135 9.59 13.40 -7.05
CA SER A 135 8.63 12.68 -6.21
C SER A 135 9.05 12.68 -4.74
N ARG A 136 10.33 12.37 -4.48
CA ARG A 136 10.92 12.42 -3.14
C ARG A 136 10.92 13.84 -2.57
N ASP A 137 11.33 14.82 -3.35
CA ASP A 137 11.40 16.20 -2.89
C ASP A 137 10.03 16.72 -2.47
N PHE A 138 9.00 16.37 -3.24
CA PHE A 138 7.63 16.78 -3.00
C PHE A 138 7.04 16.15 -1.73
N LEU A 139 7.27 14.85 -1.51
CA LEU A 139 6.72 14.11 -0.37
C LEU A 139 7.53 14.24 0.92
N GLN A 140 8.87 14.33 0.83
CA GLN A 140 9.77 14.26 1.99
C GLN A 140 10.53 15.56 2.25
N ASN A 141 10.93 16.32 1.22
CA ASN A 141 11.77 17.51 1.37
C ASN A 141 10.97 18.82 1.41
N SER A 142 9.81 18.78 2.07
CA SER A 142 8.99 19.96 2.38
C SER A 142 8.44 20.74 1.18
N ARG A 143 8.60 20.29 -0.08
CA ARG A 143 8.08 21.04 -1.24
C ARG A 143 6.56 21.19 -1.19
N LEU A 144 5.83 20.11 -0.92
CA LEU A 144 4.38 20.16 -0.71
C LEU A 144 4.03 21.08 0.48
N THR A 145 4.78 20.96 1.57
CA THR A 145 4.56 21.75 2.78
C THR A 145 4.70 23.24 2.52
N ASN A 146 5.77 23.63 1.84
CA ASN A 146 6.02 25.02 1.46
C ASN A 146 4.95 25.54 0.49
N GLU A 147 4.52 24.72 -0.48
CA GLU A 147 3.45 25.10 -1.42
C GLU A 147 2.11 25.34 -0.70
N VAL A 148 1.76 24.49 0.28
CA VAL A 148 0.57 24.69 1.11
C VAL A 148 0.70 25.92 2.01
N ASP A 149 1.86 26.11 2.64
CA ASP A 149 2.09 27.27 3.52
C ASP A 149 2.06 28.58 2.73
N GLU A 150 2.58 28.60 1.50
CA GLU A 150 2.47 29.74 0.58
C GLU A 150 1.00 30.03 0.22
N ALA A 151 0.22 29.00 -0.11
CA ALA A 151 -1.21 29.15 -0.40
C ALA A 151 -1.99 29.70 0.81
N LEU A 152 -1.67 29.23 2.02
CA LEU A 152 -2.27 29.74 3.26
C LEU A 152 -1.91 31.20 3.52
N ASN A 153 -0.65 31.59 3.31
CA ASN A 153 -0.21 32.97 3.52
C ASN A 153 -0.80 33.94 2.49
N THR A 154 -1.03 33.49 1.26
CA THR A 154 -1.52 34.33 0.16
C THR A 154 -3.06 34.39 0.10
N LEU A 155 -3.73 33.25 0.28
CA LEU A 155 -5.18 33.12 0.13
C LEU A 155 -5.91 33.10 1.48
N GLY A 156 -5.24 32.70 2.56
CA GLY A 156 -5.84 32.50 3.89
C GLY A 156 -6.12 33.79 4.68
N LEU A 157 -5.63 34.94 4.21
CA LEU A 157 -5.80 36.23 4.88
C LEU A 157 -7.05 37.00 4.43
N SER A 158 -7.75 36.52 3.40
CA SER A 158 -8.92 37.22 2.85
C SER A 158 -10.24 36.74 3.47
N SER A 159 -11.26 37.60 3.45
CA SER A 159 -12.60 37.27 4.00
C SER A 159 -13.30 36.12 3.27
N ASP A 160 -12.87 35.83 2.04
CA ASP A 160 -13.30 34.73 1.17
C ASP A 160 -12.26 33.58 1.09
N ALA A 161 -11.38 33.49 2.10
CA ALA A 161 -10.33 32.47 2.17
C ALA A 161 -10.83 31.04 1.98
N PRO A 162 -11.94 30.58 2.63
CA PRO A 162 -12.42 29.22 2.43
C PRO A 162 -12.81 28.91 0.98
N GLN A 163 -13.42 29.86 0.27
CA GLN A 163 -13.80 29.70 -1.14
C GLN A 163 -12.57 29.68 -2.06
N LYS A 164 -11.62 30.59 -1.83
CA LYS A 164 -10.36 30.64 -2.60
C LYS A 164 -9.50 29.41 -2.40
N LEU A 165 -9.37 28.92 -1.17
CA LEU A 165 -8.62 27.71 -0.86
C LEU A 165 -9.30 26.47 -1.43
N SER A 166 -10.64 26.40 -1.37
CA SER A 166 -11.41 25.34 -2.03
C SER A 166 -11.17 25.30 -3.54
N GLN A 167 -11.22 26.46 -4.21
CA GLN A 167 -10.90 26.60 -5.63
C GLN A 167 -9.44 26.19 -5.91
N TRP A 168 -8.49 26.70 -5.15
CA TRP A 168 -7.07 26.40 -5.32
C TRP A 168 -6.77 24.90 -5.18
N VAL A 169 -7.32 24.24 -4.18
CA VAL A 169 -7.15 22.78 -4.00
C VAL A 169 -7.74 21.98 -5.15
N SER A 170 -8.91 22.39 -5.63
CA SER A 170 -9.55 21.77 -6.80
C SER A 170 -8.65 21.89 -8.03
N ASP A 171 -8.12 23.09 -8.28
CA ASP A 171 -7.30 23.35 -9.47
C ASP A 171 -5.92 22.66 -9.37
N ARG A 172 -5.28 22.72 -8.20
CA ARG A 172 -3.91 22.24 -7.97
C ARG A 172 -3.82 20.72 -7.74
N PHE A 173 -4.75 20.18 -6.95
CA PHE A 173 -4.72 18.77 -6.49
C PHE A 173 -5.89 17.94 -7.02
N ASN A 174 -6.80 18.53 -7.81
CA ASN A 174 -8.00 17.83 -8.30
C ASN A 174 -8.83 17.20 -7.16
N ALA A 175 -8.79 17.84 -5.99
CA ALA A 175 -9.49 17.39 -4.79
C ALA A 175 -10.73 18.25 -4.55
N LYS A 176 -11.84 17.58 -4.22
CA LYS A 176 -13.12 18.25 -3.95
C LYS A 176 -13.23 18.49 -2.46
N LEU A 177 -12.79 19.65 -2.01
CA LEU A 177 -12.91 20.11 -0.63
C LEU A 177 -13.81 21.34 -0.62
N SER A 178 -14.94 21.28 0.08
CA SER A 178 -15.89 22.38 0.21
C SER A 178 -15.40 23.45 1.19
N ALA A 179 -15.88 24.68 1.03
CA ALA A 179 -15.54 25.79 1.93
C ALA A 179 -15.95 25.51 3.41
N SER A 180 -17.05 24.78 3.63
CA SER A 180 -17.48 24.35 4.96
C SER A 180 -16.51 23.33 5.56
N GLU A 181 -16.08 22.34 4.78
CA GLU A 181 -15.09 21.35 5.26
C GLU A 181 -13.75 22.01 5.59
N LEU A 182 -13.34 23.05 4.87
CA LEU A 182 -12.11 23.79 5.17
C LEU A 182 -12.22 24.70 6.40
N SER A 183 -13.44 25.05 6.81
CA SER A 183 -13.68 25.90 7.99
C SER A 183 -13.64 25.12 9.31
N GLU A 184 -13.66 23.79 9.24
CA GLU A 184 -13.67 22.90 10.40
C GLU A 184 -12.29 22.24 10.61
N GLY A 185 -11.87 22.06 11.85
CA GLY A 185 -10.64 21.33 12.20
C GLY A 185 -9.35 22.00 11.72
N ASP A 186 -8.32 21.18 11.46
CA ASP A 186 -7.01 21.66 10.99
C ASP A 186 -7.01 21.87 9.48
N LEU A 187 -7.18 23.13 9.07
CA LEU A 187 -7.14 23.55 7.66
C LEU A 187 -5.83 23.14 6.98
N ARG A 188 -4.69 23.34 7.64
CA ARG A 188 -3.38 23.08 7.05
C ARG A 188 -3.20 21.59 6.78
N GLU A 189 -3.58 20.74 7.73
CA GLU A 189 -3.51 19.29 7.54
C GLU A 189 -4.45 18.80 6.44
N LYS A 190 -5.65 19.39 6.29
CA LYS A 190 -6.56 19.06 5.17
C LYS A 190 -5.95 19.37 3.80
N LEU A 191 -5.29 20.52 3.65
CA LEU A 191 -4.60 20.90 2.42
C LEU A 191 -3.41 19.97 2.14
N LEU A 192 -2.62 19.64 3.18
CA LEU A 192 -1.51 18.70 3.07
C LEU A 192 -1.99 17.30 2.69
N SER A 193 -3.08 16.82 3.30
CA SER A 193 -3.68 15.52 2.97
C SER A 193 -4.11 15.49 1.50
N ALA A 194 -4.81 16.52 1.02
CA ALA A 194 -5.20 16.61 -0.38
C ALA A 194 -4.01 16.59 -1.34
N GLY A 195 -2.92 17.29 -0.98
CA GLY A 195 -1.67 17.25 -1.73
C GLY A 195 -1.02 15.87 -1.73
N ARG A 196 -0.90 15.21 -0.57
CA ARG A 196 -0.36 13.85 -0.46
C ARG A 196 -1.17 12.86 -1.31
N ASP A 197 -2.50 12.93 -1.22
CA ASP A 197 -3.41 12.08 -1.98
C ASP A 197 -3.27 12.27 -3.49
N PHE A 198 -3.07 13.50 -3.94
CA PHE A 198 -2.82 13.79 -5.35
C PHE A 198 -1.47 13.24 -5.84
N ILE A 199 -0.41 13.34 -5.04
CA ILE A 199 0.92 12.85 -5.43
C ILE A 199 0.98 11.32 -5.43
N ARG A 200 0.32 10.66 -4.48
CA ARG A 200 0.25 9.19 -4.38
C ARG A 200 -0.90 8.56 -5.17
N ARG A 201 -1.66 9.34 -5.94
CA ARG A 201 -2.95 8.93 -6.56
C ARG A 201 -2.87 7.59 -7.28
N GLU A 202 -1.87 7.37 -8.11
CA GLU A 202 -1.71 6.15 -8.90
C GLU A 202 -1.57 4.92 -7.98
N LEU A 203 -0.86 5.05 -6.86
CA LEU A 203 -0.75 4.00 -5.85
C LEU A 203 -2.10 3.76 -5.15
N SER A 204 -2.79 4.83 -4.74
CA SER A 204 -4.12 4.71 -4.13
C SER A 204 -5.14 4.03 -5.06
N GLU A 205 -5.04 4.26 -6.36
CA GLU A 205 -5.90 3.61 -7.35
C GLU A 205 -5.58 2.12 -7.50
N LEU A 206 -4.30 1.76 -7.50
CA LEU A 206 -3.87 0.36 -7.46
C LEU A 206 -4.38 -0.33 -6.18
N GLU A 207 -4.19 0.30 -5.03
CA GLU A 207 -4.63 -0.26 -3.74
C GLU A 207 -6.14 -0.49 -3.70
N ARG A 208 -6.90 0.51 -4.15
CA ARG A 208 -8.35 0.38 -4.26
C ARG A 208 -8.72 -0.78 -5.19
N PHE A 209 -8.04 -0.92 -6.32
CA PHE A 209 -8.27 -2.01 -7.25
C PHE A 209 -8.01 -3.38 -6.60
N ILE A 210 -6.86 -3.55 -5.94
CA ILE A 210 -6.50 -4.80 -5.25
C ILE A 210 -7.50 -5.14 -4.15
N LEU A 211 -7.85 -4.15 -3.30
CA LEU A 211 -8.78 -4.34 -2.20
C LEU A 211 -10.18 -4.77 -2.69
N LEU A 212 -10.69 -4.12 -3.73
CA LEU A 212 -11.99 -4.48 -4.30
C LEU A 212 -11.95 -5.85 -4.97
N HIS A 213 -10.86 -6.19 -5.65
CA HIS A 213 -10.69 -7.49 -6.28
C HIS A 213 -10.70 -8.63 -5.26
N GLU A 214 -9.90 -8.50 -4.19
CA GLU A 214 -9.81 -9.51 -3.13
C GLU A 214 -11.13 -9.62 -2.35
N TYR A 215 -11.77 -8.48 -2.05
CA TYR A 215 -13.05 -8.47 -1.35
C TYR A 215 -14.16 -9.17 -2.15
N ASP A 216 -14.24 -8.91 -3.46
CA ASP A 216 -15.22 -9.57 -4.33
C ASP A 216 -14.95 -11.08 -4.46
N ALA A 217 -13.68 -11.48 -4.57
CA ALA A 217 -13.29 -12.89 -4.57
C ALA A 217 -13.67 -13.60 -3.26
N GLY A 218 -13.32 -13.01 -2.12
CA GLY A 218 -13.65 -13.56 -0.80
C GLY A 218 -15.15 -13.63 -0.53
N TRP A 219 -15.91 -12.63 -1.00
CA TRP A 219 -17.36 -12.64 -0.92
C TRP A 219 -17.99 -13.78 -1.74
N LYS A 220 -17.53 -14.01 -2.97
CA LYS A 220 -18.01 -15.12 -3.82
C LYS A 220 -17.71 -16.48 -3.21
N GLU A 221 -16.50 -16.68 -2.70
CA GLU A 221 -16.11 -17.92 -2.01
C GLU A 221 -16.96 -18.14 -0.75
N HIS A 222 -17.21 -17.08 0.01
CA HIS A 222 -18.08 -17.14 1.19
C HIS A 222 -19.51 -17.56 0.82
N LEU A 223 -20.09 -16.99 -0.24
CA LEU A 223 -21.41 -17.38 -0.73
C LEU A 223 -21.45 -18.85 -1.17
N LEU A 224 -20.43 -19.30 -1.91
CA LEU A 224 -20.31 -20.70 -2.31
C LEU A 224 -20.21 -21.64 -1.09
N SER A 225 -19.44 -21.26 -0.08
CA SER A 225 -19.34 -22.00 1.18
C SER A 225 -20.68 -22.06 1.91
N MET A 226 -21.45 -20.97 1.93
CA MET A 226 -22.80 -20.95 2.50
C MET A 226 -23.79 -21.82 1.74
N ASP A 227 -23.72 -21.85 0.41
CA ASP A 227 -24.52 -22.76 -0.41
C ASP A 227 -24.17 -24.22 -0.12
N HIS A 228 -22.88 -24.58 -0.07
CA HIS A 228 -22.43 -25.91 0.35
C HIS A 228 -22.91 -26.27 1.76
N LEU A 229 -22.87 -25.32 2.69
CA LEU A 229 -23.33 -25.53 4.06
C LEU A 229 -24.84 -25.77 4.10
N ARG A 230 -25.65 -24.99 3.37
CA ARG A 230 -27.09 -25.20 3.23
C ARG A 230 -27.41 -26.58 2.66
N ASP A 231 -26.71 -26.99 1.62
CA ASP A 231 -26.91 -28.31 1.00
C ASP A 231 -26.51 -29.44 1.97
N SER A 232 -25.46 -29.23 2.79
CA SER A 232 -25.05 -30.17 3.83
C SER A 232 -26.03 -30.25 5.02
N ILE A 233 -26.79 -29.19 5.31
CA ILE A 233 -27.85 -29.21 6.33
C ILE A 233 -29.00 -30.13 5.91
N GLY A 234 -29.29 -30.22 4.61
CA GLY A 234 -30.24 -31.21 4.07
C GLY A 234 -29.86 -32.66 4.40
N LEU A 235 -28.56 -32.96 4.52
CA LEU A 235 -28.04 -34.26 4.95
C LEU A 235 -28.03 -34.43 6.48
N ARG A 236 -28.00 -33.33 7.26
CA ARG A 236 -28.12 -33.36 8.74
C ARG A 236 -29.54 -33.60 9.23
N GLY A 237 -30.55 -33.21 8.45
CA GLY A 237 -31.95 -33.54 8.73
C GLY A 237 -32.23 -35.06 8.77
N TYR A 238 -31.39 -35.88 8.13
CA TYR A 238 -31.44 -37.34 8.21
C TYR A 238 -30.89 -37.92 9.53
N ALA A 239 -30.21 -37.09 10.33
CA ALA A 239 -29.56 -37.49 11.59
C ALA A 239 -30.32 -37.04 12.85
N GLU A 240 -31.60 -36.62 12.72
CA GLU A 240 -32.49 -36.21 13.83
C GLU A 240 -31.86 -35.18 14.80
N ARG A 241 -30.97 -34.32 14.30
CA ARG A 241 -30.53 -33.11 15.00
C ARG A 241 -31.22 -31.91 14.37
N ASP A 242 -31.77 -31.04 15.22
CA ASP A 242 -32.40 -29.80 14.80
C ASP A 242 -31.37 -28.97 13.99
N PRO A 243 -31.65 -28.63 12.72
CA PRO A 243 -30.69 -28.03 11.80
C PRO A 243 -30.22 -26.61 12.19
#